data_AF-A0AAQ4F3Z8-F1
#
_entry.id   AF-A0AAQ4F3Z8-F1
#
_cell.length_a   1.000
_cell.length_b   1.000
_cell.length_c   1.000
_cell.angle_alpha   90.00
_cell.angle_beta   90.00
_cell.angle_gamma   90.00
#
_symmetry.space_group_name_H-M   'P 1'
#
loop_
_entity.id
_entity.type
_entity.pdbx_description
1 polymer ?
#
loop_
_entity_poly.entity_id
_entity_poly.type
_entity_poly.pdbx_seq_one_letter_code
_entity_poly.pdbx_strand_id
1 'polypeptide(L)'
;MSTKPPGNLTVAETPQFVMITFDDAVNDQNMDFYRELLAPGRRRNRANGCNMAATFFVSAGYTDYSFVHELHSAGNEIALHSITHLNNMTYWRTLDVAGWEAEFVGVRQLLRDYALIPEKGMVGARAPFLEIGPGHGYAMMQKQGFLYDSSVSMRPGKLPLYPYTLDYGVQEEVCGNVVCPRGVFRGLWMVPLNWFVRNAVGGDGARVESVCPDMPDSCRPQPTTAADMLDFLRSNFDRHYHSNRAPFPVFIHENWLWEPERKRGFLSFVDWLLTKEDVFLVTVEEVVQFMKDPKPLGKYAQKKCSRTTEFQQCSEVHRCHFPESSIPEADCFVGCRPCPERYPWIEAVKIDTPNDRAGPAAAKQFYGAMSVVFFGCVLPFCMCVVAAKCSIRLFSLRCRKRFHIL
;
A
#
# COMPACT_ATOMS: atom_id res chain seq x y z
N MET A 1 -16.78 -3.38 -16.35
CA MET A 1 -15.43 -3.25 -16.95
C MET A 1 -15.40 -2.18 -18.01
N SER A 2 -14.27 -1.50 -18.18
CA SER A 2 -14.05 -0.56 -19.29
C SER A 2 -12.66 -0.76 -19.89
N THR A 3 -12.61 -0.84 -21.22
CA THR A 3 -11.40 -0.67 -22.03
C THR A 3 -11.34 0.71 -22.69
N LYS A 4 -12.34 1.57 -22.43
CA LYS A 4 -12.40 2.94 -22.93
C LYS A 4 -11.92 3.91 -21.86
N PRO A 5 -11.20 4.98 -22.22
CA PRO A 5 -10.90 6.05 -21.29
C PRO A 5 -12.15 6.58 -20.58
N PRO A 6 -12.05 6.93 -19.29
CA PRO A 6 -13.18 7.45 -18.52
C PRO A 6 -13.60 8.84 -19.02
N GLY A 7 -14.85 9.23 -18.77
CA GLY A 7 -15.31 10.61 -19.02
C GLY A 7 -15.39 11.03 -20.49
N ASN A 8 -15.51 10.07 -21.41
CA ASN A 8 -15.48 10.29 -22.86
C ASN A 8 -14.21 10.97 -23.37
N LEU A 9 -13.10 10.89 -22.64
CA LEU A 9 -11.81 11.36 -23.11
C LEU A 9 -11.38 10.54 -24.35
N THR A 10 -10.73 11.20 -25.30
CA THR A 10 -9.97 10.49 -26.32
C THR A 10 -8.68 9.93 -25.72
N VAL A 11 -8.08 8.93 -26.38
CA VAL A 11 -6.78 8.37 -25.95
C VAL A 11 -5.71 9.46 -25.85
N ALA A 12 -5.67 10.40 -26.80
CA ALA A 12 -4.70 11.49 -26.81
C ALA A 12 -4.91 12.50 -25.67
N GLU A 13 -6.14 12.69 -25.21
CA GLU A 13 -6.47 13.57 -24.08
C GLU A 13 -6.29 12.88 -22.72
N THR A 14 -6.01 11.57 -22.68
CA THR A 14 -5.93 10.81 -21.44
C THR A 14 -4.50 10.83 -20.89
N PRO A 15 -4.27 11.29 -19.64
CA PRO A 15 -2.97 11.11 -18.98
C PRO A 15 -2.62 9.63 -18.88
N GLN A 16 -1.35 9.28 -19.11
CA GLN A 16 -0.89 7.93 -18.78
C GLN A 16 -0.48 7.87 -17.32
N PHE A 17 -1.24 7.13 -16.51
CA PHE A 17 -0.87 6.84 -15.14
C PHE A 17 0.01 5.59 -15.05
N VAL A 18 1.03 5.65 -14.21
CA VAL A 18 1.83 4.49 -13.81
C VAL A 18 1.73 4.37 -12.29
N MET A 19 1.25 3.21 -11.83
CA MET A 19 1.09 2.91 -10.41
C MET A 19 2.20 1.95 -10.00
N ILE A 20 3.19 2.44 -9.27
CA ILE A 20 4.24 1.59 -8.69
C ILE A 20 3.77 1.20 -7.29
N THR A 21 3.76 -0.11 -7.02
CA THR A 21 3.40 -0.62 -5.69
C THR A 21 4.43 -1.58 -5.16
N PHE A 22 4.59 -1.55 -3.84
CA PHE A 22 5.40 -2.51 -3.09
C PHE A 22 4.52 -3.20 -2.08
N ASP A 23 4.57 -4.53 -2.08
CA ASP A 23 3.82 -5.37 -1.16
C ASP A 23 4.74 -5.85 -0.03
N ASP A 24 4.13 -6.30 1.06
CA ASP A 24 4.75 -6.80 2.29
C ASP A 24 5.36 -5.75 3.23
N ALA A 25 6.19 -6.23 4.15
CA ALA A 25 6.74 -5.50 5.27
C ALA A 25 7.71 -4.40 4.81
N VAL A 26 7.63 -3.22 5.44
CA VAL A 26 8.64 -2.17 5.29
C VAL A 26 9.62 -2.26 6.45
N ASN A 27 10.90 -2.47 6.17
CA ASN A 27 11.92 -2.66 7.20
C ASN A 27 13.31 -2.23 6.71
N ASP A 28 14.34 -2.56 7.48
CA ASP A 28 15.73 -2.17 7.20
C ASP A 28 16.31 -2.84 5.95
N GLN A 29 15.72 -3.92 5.45
CA GLN A 29 16.19 -4.60 4.22
C GLN A 29 15.85 -3.81 2.97
N ASN A 30 14.69 -3.14 2.94
CA ASN A 30 14.16 -2.48 1.76
C ASN A 30 14.16 -0.94 1.84
N MET A 31 14.27 -0.37 3.05
CA MET A 31 14.19 1.09 3.22
C MET A 31 15.30 1.85 2.48
N ASP A 32 16.51 1.30 2.36
CA ASP A 32 17.59 1.94 1.59
C ASP A 32 17.24 2.07 0.10
N PHE A 33 16.60 1.05 -0.48
CA PHE A 33 16.09 1.12 -1.83
C PHE A 33 14.95 2.14 -1.95
N TYR A 34 14.00 2.15 -1.01
CA TYR A 34 12.88 3.10 -1.05
C TYR A 34 13.36 4.55 -0.93
N ARG A 35 14.34 4.84 -0.06
CA ARG A 35 14.95 6.17 0.03
C ARG A 35 15.68 6.58 -1.24
N GLU A 36 16.34 5.64 -1.92
CA GLU A 36 16.97 5.91 -3.22
C GLU A 36 15.94 6.21 -4.31
N LEU A 37 14.88 5.39 -4.40
CA LEU A 37 13.83 5.52 -5.39
C LEU A 37 13.02 6.80 -5.18
N LEU A 38 12.54 7.02 -3.96
CA LEU A 38 11.56 8.04 -3.58
C LEU A 38 12.20 9.27 -2.92
N ALA A 39 13.51 9.45 -3.07
CA ALA A 39 14.24 10.62 -2.57
C ALA A 39 13.49 11.93 -2.91
N PRO A 40 12.91 12.61 -1.91
CA PRO A 40 12.06 13.77 -2.15
C PRO A 40 12.85 14.87 -2.89
N GLY A 41 12.21 15.48 -3.89
CA GLY A 41 12.86 16.48 -4.73
C GLY A 41 13.73 15.94 -5.86
N ARG A 42 14.10 14.65 -5.87
CA ARG A 42 14.94 14.06 -6.94
C ARG A 42 14.12 13.61 -8.14
N ARG A 43 13.06 12.85 -7.92
CA ARG A 43 12.21 12.27 -8.97
C ARG A 43 10.84 12.93 -8.98
N ARG A 44 10.58 13.74 -10.01
CA ARG A 44 9.36 14.55 -10.14
C ARG A 44 8.67 14.31 -11.46
N ASN A 45 7.34 14.21 -11.43
CA ASN A 45 6.52 14.16 -12.63
C ASN A 45 6.74 15.44 -13.44
N ARG A 46 7.13 15.29 -14.71
CA ARG A 46 7.59 16.41 -15.56
C ARG A 46 6.55 17.51 -15.71
N ALA A 47 5.28 17.14 -15.88
CA ALA A 47 4.21 18.07 -16.20
C ALA A 47 3.84 19.01 -15.05
N ASN A 48 3.87 18.54 -13.80
CA ASN A 48 3.33 19.26 -12.64
C ASN A 48 4.38 19.56 -11.53
N GLY A 49 5.58 18.99 -11.67
CA GLY A 49 6.68 19.14 -10.72
C GLY A 49 6.43 18.50 -9.35
N CYS A 50 5.38 17.69 -9.19
CA CYS A 50 5.14 16.92 -7.97
C CYS A 50 6.17 15.80 -7.88
N ASN A 51 6.60 15.44 -6.67
CA ASN A 51 7.37 14.21 -6.46
C ASN A 51 6.57 13.02 -7.01
N MET A 52 7.25 12.03 -7.58
CA MET A 52 6.61 10.75 -7.87
C MET A 52 6.13 10.11 -6.56
N ALA A 53 5.05 9.35 -6.63
CA ALA A 53 4.52 8.65 -5.47
C ALA A 53 4.30 7.16 -5.79
N ALA A 54 4.51 6.32 -4.79
CA ALA A 54 4.21 4.89 -4.82
C ALA A 54 3.08 4.55 -3.83
N THR A 55 2.56 3.32 -3.93
CA THR A 55 1.62 2.77 -2.94
C THR A 55 2.26 1.56 -2.25
N PHE A 56 2.25 1.53 -0.93
CA PHE A 56 2.78 0.43 -0.14
C PHE A 56 1.61 -0.36 0.44
N PHE A 57 1.46 -1.64 0.05
CA PHE A 57 0.52 -2.56 0.67
C PHE A 57 1.24 -3.25 1.83
N VAL A 58 1.09 -2.69 3.03
CA VAL A 58 1.90 -3.06 4.20
C VAL A 58 1.26 -4.20 4.98
N SER A 59 2.04 -5.25 5.24
CA SER A 59 1.70 -6.31 6.19
C SER A 59 2.32 -6.03 7.58
N ALA A 60 1.69 -6.52 8.66
CA ALA A 60 2.12 -6.16 10.02
C ALA A 60 3.44 -6.84 10.45
N GLY A 61 3.63 -8.10 10.08
CA GLY A 61 4.81 -8.88 10.45
C GLY A 61 6.11 -8.22 9.96
N TYR A 62 7.12 -8.15 10.84
CA TYR A 62 8.44 -7.54 10.57
C TYR A 62 8.46 -6.08 10.11
N THR A 63 7.33 -5.36 10.12
CA THR A 63 7.28 -3.96 9.71
C THR A 63 7.86 -3.03 10.78
N ASP A 64 8.75 -2.13 10.35
CA ASP A 64 9.17 -0.95 11.11
C ASP A 64 8.21 0.20 10.79
N TYR A 65 7.28 0.45 11.70
CA TYR A 65 6.24 1.46 11.54
C TYR A 65 6.81 2.88 11.46
N SER A 66 8.04 3.12 11.95
CA SER A 66 8.71 4.41 11.80
C SER A 66 9.16 4.68 10.35
N PHE A 67 9.53 3.63 9.61
CA PHE A 67 9.80 3.75 8.18
C PHE A 67 8.52 3.91 7.36
N VAL A 68 7.42 3.25 7.77
CA VAL A 68 6.11 3.47 7.13
C VAL A 68 5.64 4.92 7.31
N HIS A 69 5.84 5.49 8.50
CA HIS A 69 5.61 6.93 8.74
C HIS A 69 6.44 7.80 7.80
N GLU A 70 7.74 7.48 7.66
CA GLU A 70 8.67 8.20 6.79
C GLU A 70 8.17 8.22 5.33
N LEU A 71 7.78 7.05 4.81
CA LEU A 71 7.24 6.92 3.45
C LEU A 71 5.92 7.68 3.26
N HIS A 72 4.99 7.57 4.21
CA HIS A 72 3.72 8.30 4.17
C HIS A 72 3.94 9.83 4.18
N SER A 73 4.85 10.32 5.03
CA SER A 73 5.16 11.75 5.15
C SER A 73 5.72 12.34 3.84
N ALA A 74 6.40 11.53 3.02
CA ALA A 74 6.89 11.93 1.71
C ALA A 74 5.79 12.04 0.64
N GLY A 75 4.55 11.66 0.96
CA GLY A 75 3.39 11.72 0.07
C GLY A 75 3.07 10.41 -0.64
N ASN A 76 3.65 9.29 -0.20
CA ASN A 76 3.27 7.97 -0.68
C ASN A 76 1.98 7.50 -0.03
N GLU A 77 1.27 6.62 -0.72
CA GLU A 77 0.08 5.98 -0.17
C GLU A 77 0.46 4.76 0.65
N ILE A 78 -0.17 4.61 1.82
CA ILE A 78 -0.09 3.41 2.65
C ILE A 78 -1.45 2.71 2.60
N ALA A 79 -1.46 1.51 2.05
CA ALA A 79 -2.59 0.62 1.90
C ALA A 79 -2.32 -0.69 2.68
N LEU A 80 -3.35 -1.53 2.80
CA LEU A 80 -3.34 -2.63 3.76
C LEU A 80 -3.08 -3.98 3.11
N HIS A 81 -2.25 -4.81 3.77
CA HIS A 81 -1.89 -6.16 3.33
C HIS A 81 -1.94 -7.20 4.46
N SER A 82 -2.99 -7.13 5.29
CA SER A 82 -3.25 -8.01 6.45
C SER A 82 -2.26 -7.89 7.63
N ILE A 83 -2.61 -8.48 8.77
CA ILE A 83 -1.69 -8.64 9.89
C ILE A 83 -0.75 -9.81 9.61
N THR A 84 -1.33 -10.99 9.37
CA THR A 84 -0.57 -12.24 9.47
C THR A 84 0.22 -12.57 8.21
N HIS A 85 -0.26 -12.10 7.05
CA HIS A 85 0.22 -12.55 5.74
C HIS A 85 0.42 -14.09 5.69
N LEU A 86 -0.49 -14.83 6.34
CA LEU A 86 -0.37 -16.27 6.54
C LEU A 86 -0.21 -16.98 5.19
N ASN A 87 0.88 -17.74 5.04
CA ASN A 87 1.18 -18.51 3.83
C ASN A 87 0.28 -19.75 3.70
N ASN A 88 -1.01 -19.51 3.51
CA ASN A 88 -2.06 -20.50 3.37
C ASN A 88 -3.21 -19.93 2.54
N MET A 89 -3.23 -20.21 1.24
CA MET A 89 -4.30 -19.73 0.35
C MET A 89 -5.70 -20.23 0.77
N THR A 90 -5.79 -21.41 1.40
CA THR A 90 -7.08 -21.93 1.90
C THR A 90 -7.63 -21.04 3.02
N TYR A 91 -6.77 -20.57 3.93
CA TYR A 91 -7.17 -19.62 4.97
C TYR A 91 -7.85 -18.40 4.36
N TRP A 92 -7.19 -17.72 3.41
CA TRP A 92 -7.75 -16.53 2.75
C TRP A 92 -9.06 -16.80 2.01
N ARG A 93 -9.17 -17.97 1.35
CA ARG A 93 -10.38 -18.36 0.62
C ARG A 93 -11.58 -18.67 1.53
N THR A 94 -11.34 -19.17 2.74
CA THR A 94 -12.40 -19.63 3.66
C THR A 94 -12.69 -18.66 4.79
N LEU A 95 -11.88 -17.60 4.95
CA LEU A 95 -12.13 -16.53 5.91
C LEU A 95 -13.56 -15.96 5.76
N ASP A 96 -14.23 -15.79 6.89
CA ASP A 96 -15.48 -15.06 6.97
C ASP A 96 -15.22 -13.55 7.07
N VAL A 97 -16.29 -12.74 7.06
CA VAL A 97 -16.18 -11.28 7.12
C VAL A 97 -15.46 -10.81 8.38
N ALA A 98 -15.63 -11.51 9.51
CA ALA A 98 -15.01 -11.16 10.78
C ALA A 98 -13.50 -11.45 10.77
N GLY A 99 -13.06 -12.56 10.19
CA GLY A 99 -11.64 -12.86 10.03
C GLY A 99 -10.95 -11.90 9.06
N TRP A 100 -11.59 -11.55 7.94
CA TRP A 100 -11.11 -10.46 7.07
C TRP A 100 -11.01 -9.12 7.81
N GLU A 101 -11.97 -8.83 8.70
CA GLU A 101 -11.96 -7.61 9.52
C GLU A 101 -10.81 -7.60 10.53
N ALA A 102 -10.56 -8.73 11.20
CA ALA A 102 -9.44 -8.89 12.13
C ALA A 102 -8.09 -8.65 11.42
N GLU A 103 -7.92 -9.16 10.20
CA GLU A 103 -6.71 -8.99 9.41
C GLU A 103 -6.53 -7.55 8.91
N PHE A 104 -7.55 -6.98 8.29
CA PHE A 104 -7.41 -5.70 7.56
C PHE A 104 -7.70 -4.49 8.42
N VAL A 105 -8.73 -4.51 9.26
CA VAL A 105 -8.94 -3.40 10.20
C VAL A 105 -7.89 -3.44 11.30
N GLY A 106 -7.42 -4.64 11.67
CA GLY A 106 -6.32 -4.78 12.62
C GLY A 106 -5.05 -4.11 12.14
N VAL A 107 -4.54 -4.42 10.94
CA VAL A 107 -3.33 -3.76 10.41
C VAL A 107 -3.54 -2.24 10.20
N ARG A 108 -4.76 -1.81 9.84
CA ARG A 108 -5.11 -0.37 9.77
C ARG A 108 -4.89 0.33 11.12
N GLN A 109 -5.28 -0.31 12.22
CA GLN A 109 -5.11 0.24 13.57
C GLN A 109 -3.63 0.26 13.98
N LEU A 110 -2.86 -0.76 13.63
CA LEU A 110 -1.42 -0.77 13.90
C LEU A 110 -0.70 0.36 13.17
N LEU A 111 -1.02 0.59 11.90
CA LEU A 111 -0.49 1.70 11.12
C LEU A 111 -0.92 3.07 11.70
N ARG A 112 -2.16 3.19 12.17
CA ARG A 112 -2.63 4.39 12.86
C ARG A 112 -1.82 4.64 14.13
N ASP A 113 -1.67 3.63 14.97
CA ASP A 113 -1.13 3.79 16.32
C ASP A 113 0.39 3.90 16.32
N TYR A 114 1.08 3.13 15.47
CA TYR A 114 2.53 3.01 15.49
C TYR A 114 3.24 3.66 14.31
N ALA A 115 2.57 3.89 13.17
CA ALA A 115 3.09 4.72 12.08
C ALA A 115 2.48 6.13 12.05
N LEU A 116 1.56 6.44 12.98
CA LEU A 116 0.89 7.75 13.10
C LEU A 116 0.16 8.18 11.82
N ILE A 117 -0.39 7.22 11.08
CA ILE A 117 -1.11 7.48 9.82
C ILE A 117 -2.61 7.62 10.09
N PRO A 118 -3.28 8.70 9.66
CA PRO A 118 -4.73 8.81 9.83
C PRO A 118 -5.48 7.71 9.07
N GLU A 119 -6.39 6.99 9.75
CA GLU A 119 -7.19 5.92 9.14
C GLU A 119 -7.94 6.35 7.88
N LYS A 120 -8.42 7.60 7.86
CA LYS A 120 -9.14 8.19 6.72
C LYS A 120 -8.34 8.15 5.42
N GLY A 121 -7.00 8.11 5.50
CA GLY A 121 -6.10 8.00 4.34
C GLY A 121 -5.79 6.56 3.94
N MET A 122 -6.14 5.55 4.75
CA MET A 122 -5.81 4.13 4.52
C MET A 122 -6.99 3.40 3.88
N VAL A 123 -7.24 3.73 2.60
CA VAL A 123 -8.47 3.37 1.89
C VAL A 123 -8.32 2.19 0.91
N GLY A 124 -7.08 1.75 0.67
CA GLY A 124 -6.75 0.64 -0.22
C GLY A 124 -6.49 -0.68 0.51
N ALA A 125 -6.78 -1.78 -0.15
CA ALA A 125 -6.40 -3.12 0.29
C ALA A 125 -5.90 -3.98 -0.88
N ARG A 126 -5.00 -4.91 -0.56
CA ARG A 126 -4.63 -6.04 -1.41
C ARG A 126 -4.58 -7.28 -0.54
N ALA A 127 -5.20 -8.36 -0.99
CA ALA A 127 -5.18 -9.65 -0.32
C ALA A 127 -3.82 -10.34 -0.51
N PRO A 128 -3.26 -10.96 0.55
CA PRO A 128 -2.10 -11.82 0.44
C PRO A 128 -2.28 -12.87 -0.67
N PHE A 129 -1.22 -13.09 -1.44
CA PHE A 129 -1.21 -14.00 -2.60
C PHE A 129 -2.29 -13.71 -3.65
N LEU A 130 -2.86 -12.49 -3.66
CA LEU A 130 -3.97 -12.09 -4.51
C LEU A 130 -5.26 -12.91 -4.27
N GLU A 131 -5.40 -13.53 -3.10
CA GLU A 131 -6.52 -14.40 -2.76
C GLU A 131 -7.57 -13.66 -1.91
N ILE A 132 -8.41 -12.83 -2.54
CA ILE A 132 -9.50 -12.09 -1.85
C ILE A 132 -10.72 -12.98 -1.52
N GLY A 133 -10.69 -14.25 -1.92
CA GLY A 133 -11.77 -15.21 -1.71
C GLY A 133 -13.05 -14.92 -2.52
N PRO A 134 -14.11 -15.72 -2.35
CA PRO A 134 -15.28 -15.68 -3.22
C PRO A 134 -16.25 -14.50 -2.95
N GLY A 135 -15.97 -13.63 -1.98
CA GLY A 135 -16.79 -12.42 -1.72
C GLY A 135 -16.72 -11.85 -0.30
N HIS A 136 -16.29 -12.62 0.71
CA HIS A 136 -16.23 -12.12 2.09
C HIS A 136 -15.21 -10.98 2.28
N GLY A 137 -14.07 -11.01 1.59
CA GLY A 137 -13.12 -9.90 1.59
C GLY A 137 -13.77 -8.60 1.12
N TYR A 138 -14.54 -8.64 0.03
CA TYR A 138 -15.29 -7.48 -0.44
C TYR A 138 -16.44 -7.06 0.47
N ALA A 139 -17.15 -8.00 1.09
CA ALA A 139 -18.16 -7.67 2.08
C ALA A 139 -17.56 -6.93 3.28
N MET A 140 -16.39 -7.36 3.76
CA MET A 140 -15.62 -6.65 4.79
C MET A 140 -15.23 -5.26 4.30
N MET A 141 -14.67 -5.14 3.10
CA MET A 141 -14.22 -3.86 2.56
C MET A 141 -15.37 -2.85 2.45
N GLN A 142 -16.54 -3.30 1.98
CA GLN A 142 -17.73 -2.47 1.90
C GLN A 142 -18.22 -2.06 3.30
N LYS A 143 -18.29 -3.00 4.25
CA LYS A 143 -18.65 -2.73 5.65
C LYS A 143 -17.72 -1.70 6.30
N GLN A 144 -16.42 -1.75 6.00
CA GLN A 144 -15.38 -0.94 6.63
C GLN A 144 -14.99 0.32 5.83
N GLY A 145 -15.75 0.65 4.78
CA GLY A 145 -15.60 1.89 4.02
C GLY A 145 -14.31 2.00 3.23
N PHE A 146 -13.74 0.88 2.77
CA PHE A 146 -12.62 0.90 1.84
C PHE A 146 -13.03 1.53 0.50
N LEU A 147 -12.08 2.21 -0.14
CA LEU A 147 -12.28 2.81 -1.44
C LEU A 147 -12.07 1.80 -2.56
N TYR A 148 -10.99 1.01 -2.47
CA TYR A 148 -10.61 0.13 -3.55
C TYR A 148 -9.90 -1.15 -3.07
N ASP A 149 -10.06 -2.20 -3.87
CA ASP A 149 -9.27 -3.41 -3.87
C ASP A 149 -8.30 -3.43 -5.05
N SER A 150 -7.15 -4.07 -4.87
CA SER A 150 -6.24 -4.40 -5.96
C SER A 150 -5.73 -5.84 -5.85
N SER A 151 -6.63 -6.80 -5.75
CA SER A 151 -6.28 -8.23 -5.61
C SER A 151 -6.65 -9.07 -6.83
N VAL A 152 -7.39 -8.52 -7.79
CA VAL A 152 -7.89 -9.29 -8.94
C VAL A 152 -6.97 -9.14 -10.14
N SER A 153 -6.34 -10.26 -10.48
CA SER A 153 -5.55 -10.41 -11.67
C SER A 153 -6.43 -10.56 -12.91
N MET A 154 -6.02 -9.95 -14.02
CA MET A 154 -6.82 -9.89 -15.24
C MET A 154 -6.08 -10.45 -16.44
N ARG A 155 -6.64 -11.54 -16.99
CA ARG A 155 -6.15 -12.21 -18.20
C ARG A 155 -5.98 -11.19 -19.33
N PRO A 156 -4.93 -11.31 -20.16
CA PRO A 156 -4.67 -10.38 -21.23
C PRO A 156 -5.82 -10.45 -22.25
N GLY A 157 -6.56 -9.35 -22.34
CA GLY A 157 -7.47 -9.07 -23.45
C GLY A 157 -6.74 -8.33 -24.58
N LYS A 158 -7.50 -7.93 -25.61
CA LYS A 158 -6.99 -7.07 -26.69
C LYS A 158 -6.47 -5.71 -26.18
N LEU A 159 -7.06 -5.21 -25.10
CA LEU A 159 -6.73 -3.93 -24.47
C LEU A 159 -6.63 -4.14 -22.95
N PRO A 160 -5.72 -3.43 -22.26
CA PRO A 160 -5.69 -3.45 -20.80
C PRO A 160 -6.96 -2.81 -20.20
N LEU A 161 -7.33 -3.25 -19.01
CA LEU A 161 -8.54 -2.81 -18.31
C LEU A 161 -8.25 -1.60 -17.43
N TYR A 162 -9.18 -0.65 -17.46
CA TYR A 162 -9.25 0.43 -16.47
C TYR A 162 -9.82 -0.11 -15.14
N PRO A 163 -9.52 0.57 -14.01
CA PRO A 163 -10.28 0.37 -12.78
C PRO A 163 -11.77 0.57 -13.00
N TYR A 164 -12.59 -0.17 -12.27
CA TYR A 164 -14.04 -0.03 -12.34
C TYR A 164 -14.68 -0.37 -11.00
N THR A 165 -15.92 0.08 -10.79
CA THR A 165 -16.68 -0.23 -9.59
C THR A 165 -17.29 -1.64 -9.67
N LEU A 166 -17.37 -2.31 -8.52
CA LEU A 166 -18.00 -3.62 -8.37
C LEU A 166 -19.54 -3.54 -8.31
N ASP A 167 -20.13 -2.48 -8.89
CA ASP A 167 -21.59 -2.32 -9.02
C ASP A 167 -22.24 -3.43 -9.85
N TYR A 168 -21.45 -4.09 -10.70
CA TYR A 168 -21.83 -5.24 -11.52
C TYR A 168 -20.97 -6.49 -11.24
N GLY A 169 -20.23 -6.50 -10.13
CA GLY A 169 -19.33 -7.58 -9.75
C GLY A 169 -18.07 -7.72 -10.63
N VAL A 170 -17.23 -8.68 -10.27
CA VAL A 170 -16.11 -9.15 -11.10
C VAL A 170 -16.69 -10.07 -12.18
N GLN A 171 -16.20 -9.94 -13.42
CA GLN A 171 -16.62 -10.85 -14.49
C GLN A 171 -15.65 -12.03 -14.53
N GLU A 172 -16.19 -13.24 -14.47
CA GLU A 172 -15.40 -14.47 -14.32
C GLU A 172 -14.55 -14.77 -15.55
N GLU A 173 -14.96 -14.33 -16.75
CA GLU A 173 -14.31 -14.69 -18.03
C GLU A 173 -12.90 -14.11 -18.16
N VAL A 174 -12.63 -12.98 -17.52
CA VAL A 174 -11.33 -12.29 -17.59
C VAL A 174 -10.54 -12.39 -16.30
N CYS A 175 -11.14 -12.93 -15.25
CA CYS A 175 -10.49 -13.08 -13.98
C CYS A 175 -9.39 -14.15 -14.06
N GLY A 176 -8.19 -13.76 -13.64
CA GLY A 176 -6.99 -14.59 -13.64
C GLY A 176 -6.78 -15.38 -12.35
N ASN A 177 -7.46 -15.00 -11.26
CA ASN A 177 -7.34 -15.62 -9.96
C ASN A 177 -7.84 -17.08 -9.99
N VAL A 178 -7.28 -17.92 -9.12
CA VAL A 178 -7.72 -19.32 -8.97
C VAL A 178 -9.19 -19.39 -8.54
N VAL A 179 -9.59 -18.51 -7.61
CA VAL A 179 -10.98 -18.34 -7.19
C VAL A 179 -11.38 -16.90 -7.47
N CYS A 180 -12.24 -16.73 -8.47
CA CYS A 180 -12.76 -15.42 -8.82
C CYS A 180 -13.80 -14.95 -7.78
N PRO A 181 -13.71 -13.69 -7.31
CA PRO A 181 -14.69 -13.15 -6.39
C PRO A 181 -16.07 -13.04 -7.04
N ARG A 182 -17.13 -13.28 -6.27
CA ARG A 182 -18.51 -13.20 -6.73
C ARG A 182 -19.31 -12.21 -5.89
N GLY A 183 -20.42 -11.75 -6.45
CA GLY A 183 -21.33 -10.80 -5.80
C GLY A 183 -21.15 -9.37 -6.29
N VAL A 184 -21.97 -8.49 -5.73
CA VAL A 184 -22.07 -7.07 -6.12
C VAL A 184 -21.77 -6.20 -4.91
N PHE A 185 -20.78 -5.33 -5.04
CA PHE A 185 -20.28 -4.47 -3.95
C PHE A 185 -20.29 -3.03 -4.42
N ARG A 186 -21.47 -2.41 -4.35
CA ARG A 186 -21.68 -1.08 -4.93
C ARG A 186 -20.75 -0.03 -4.36
N GLY A 187 -20.21 0.80 -5.25
CA GLY A 187 -19.28 1.89 -4.92
C GLY A 187 -17.84 1.46 -4.58
N LEU A 188 -17.57 0.18 -4.34
CA LEU A 188 -16.22 -0.34 -4.14
C LEU A 188 -15.49 -0.43 -5.47
N TRP A 189 -14.28 0.14 -5.56
CA TRP A 189 -13.47 0.06 -6.77
C TRP A 189 -12.62 -1.20 -6.79
N MET A 190 -12.45 -1.77 -7.97
CA MET A 190 -11.45 -2.80 -8.22
C MET A 190 -10.42 -2.24 -9.21
N VAL A 191 -9.16 -2.26 -8.79
CA VAL A 191 -7.99 -1.84 -9.57
C VAL A 191 -7.29 -3.10 -10.09
N PRO A 192 -7.42 -3.39 -11.40
CA PRO A 192 -6.99 -4.66 -11.95
C PRO A 192 -5.47 -4.80 -12.01
N LEU A 193 -4.95 -5.99 -11.72
CA LEU A 193 -3.59 -6.39 -12.09
C LEU A 193 -3.62 -6.90 -13.54
N ASN A 194 -3.43 -5.99 -14.50
CA ASN A 194 -3.32 -6.36 -15.91
C ASN A 194 -2.04 -7.19 -16.14
N TRP A 195 -2.15 -8.37 -16.73
CA TRP A 195 -1.01 -9.28 -16.92
C TRP A 195 0.12 -8.65 -17.74
N PHE A 196 1.34 -8.90 -17.27
CA PHE A 196 2.56 -8.59 -18.02
C PHE A 196 2.79 -9.67 -19.08
N VAL A 197 3.45 -9.26 -20.16
CA VAL A 197 3.96 -10.14 -21.21
C VAL A 197 5.47 -10.08 -21.17
N ARG A 198 6.11 -11.23 -21.09
CA ARG A 198 7.55 -11.36 -21.12
C ARG A 198 7.97 -11.90 -22.47
N ASN A 199 8.61 -11.04 -23.25
CA ASN A 199 9.30 -11.40 -24.48
C ASN A 199 10.80 -11.50 -24.17
N ALA A 200 11.39 -12.67 -24.37
CA ALA A 200 12.80 -12.95 -24.10
C ALA A 200 13.42 -13.80 -25.19
N VAL A 201 14.75 -13.90 -25.20
CA VAL A 201 15.47 -14.91 -25.99
C VAL A 201 15.87 -16.04 -25.02
N GLY A 202 15.40 -17.26 -25.31
CA GLY A 202 15.73 -18.47 -24.56
C GLY A 202 17.19 -18.87 -24.71
N GLY A 203 17.63 -19.83 -23.89
CA GLY A 203 19.03 -20.31 -23.90
C GLY A 203 19.44 -21.01 -25.20
N ASP A 204 18.48 -21.42 -26.02
CA ASP A 204 18.63 -21.98 -27.37
C ASP A 204 18.59 -20.92 -28.49
N GLY A 205 18.46 -19.64 -28.14
CA GLY A 205 18.30 -18.54 -29.09
C GLY A 205 16.88 -18.35 -29.63
N ALA A 206 15.91 -19.17 -29.23
CA ALA A 206 14.52 -19.03 -29.64
C ALA A 206 13.83 -17.89 -28.86
N ARG A 207 12.87 -17.21 -29.48
CA ARG A 207 12.04 -16.23 -28.76
C ARG A 207 11.05 -16.95 -27.86
N VAL A 208 11.04 -16.58 -26.58
CA VAL A 208 10.07 -17.02 -25.58
C VAL A 208 9.13 -15.85 -25.31
N GLU A 209 7.86 -16.02 -25.64
CA GLU A 209 6.78 -15.16 -25.20
C GLU A 209 6.00 -15.89 -24.10
N SER A 210 5.93 -15.28 -22.92
CA SER A 210 5.16 -15.79 -21.79
C SER A 210 4.30 -14.69 -21.19
N VAL A 211 3.26 -15.08 -20.48
CA VAL A 211 2.39 -14.16 -19.74
C VAL A 211 2.62 -14.35 -18.24
N CYS A 212 2.43 -13.29 -17.48
CA CYS A 212 2.63 -13.30 -16.04
C CYS A 212 1.27 -13.12 -15.37
N PRO A 213 0.69 -14.22 -14.85
CA PRO A 213 -0.67 -14.21 -14.34
C PRO A 213 -0.82 -13.51 -12.99
N ASP A 214 0.29 -13.15 -12.33
CA ASP A 214 0.28 -12.49 -11.03
C ASP A 214 1.02 -11.14 -11.13
N MET A 215 2.23 -11.07 -10.60
CA MET A 215 3.08 -9.89 -10.56
C MET A 215 4.28 -10.01 -11.53
N PRO A 216 4.94 -8.90 -11.91
CA PRO A 216 6.10 -8.91 -12.80
C PRO A 216 7.28 -9.75 -12.27
N ASP A 217 7.41 -9.89 -10.96
CA ASP A 217 8.43 -10.72 -10.31
C ASP A 217 8.15 -12.24 -10.39
N SER A 218 6.93 -12.65 -10.76
CA SER A 218 6.61 -14.04 -11.08
C SER A 218 6.87 -14.38 -12.55
N CYS A 219 7.09 -13.38 -13.41
CA CYS A 219 7.42 -13.57 -14.82
C CYS A 219 8.65 -14.47 -15.02
N ARG A 220 8.61 -15.33 -16.05
CA ARG A 220 9.73 -16.18 -16.45
C ARG A 220 9.92 -16.16 -17.98
N PRO A 221 11.16 -16.13 -18.50
CA PRO A 221 12.41 -16.02 -17.76
C PRO A 221 12.58 -14.61 -17.16
N GLN A 222 13.26 -14.56 -16.01
CA GLN A 222 13.55 -13.30 -15.33
C GLN A 222 14.48 -12.41 -16.15
N PRO A 223 14.34 -11.07 -16.10
CA PRO A 223 15.32 -10.19 -16.69
C PRO A 223 16.68 -10.34 -16.01
N THR A 224 17.74 -10.48 -16.81
CA THR A 224 19.10 -10.77 -16.32
C THR A 224 20.09 -9.62 -16.47
N THR A 225 19.74 -8.59 -17.24
CA THR A 225 20.56 -7.38 -17.40
C THR A 225 19.72 -6.13 -17.20
N ALA A 226 20.35 -4.99 -16.90
CA ALA A 226 19.64 -3.72 -16.77
C ALA A 226 18.88 -3.32 -18.05
N ALA A 227 19.45 -3.61 -19.23
CA ALA A 227 18.81 -3.33 -20.52
C ALA A 227 17.58 -4.23 -20.74
N ASP A 228 17.71 -5.52 -20.47
CA ASP A 228 16.60 -6.47 -20.58
C ASP A 228 15.45 -6.12 -19.61
N MET A 229 15.78 -5.71 -18.39
CA MET A 229 14.77 -5.23 -17.41
C MET A 229 14.07 -3.95 -17.88
N LEU A 230 14.83 -2.99 -18.42
CA LEU A 230 14.28 -1.76 -18.99
C LEU A 230 13.35 -2.07 -20.18
N ASP A 231 13.77 -2.94 -21.09
CA ASP A 231 12.99 -3.34 -22.27
C ASP A 231 11.73 -4.13 -21.89
N PHE A 232 11.83 -5.01 -20.89
CA PHE A 232 10.69 -5.72 -20.33
C PHE A 232 9.62 -4.76 -19.79
N LEU A 233 10.01 -3.76 -18.98
CA LEU A 233 9.06 -2.79 -18.44
C LEU A 233 8.52 -1.84 -19.51
N ARG A 234 9.37 -1.38 -20.43
CA ARG A 234 8.97 -0.49 -21.54
C ARG A 234 7.99 -1.14 -22.48
N SER A 235 8.25 -2.38 -22.92
CA SER A 235 7.34 -3.09 -23.83
C SER A 235 5.95 -3.28 -23.20
N ASN A 236 5.87 -3.49 -21.88
CA ASN A 236 4.59 -3.54 -21.17
C ASN A 236 3.95 -2.17 -20.98
N PHE A 237 4.73 -1.12 -20.71
CA PHE A 237 4.23 0.25 -20.69
C PHE A 237 3.62 0.64 -22.05
N ASP A 238 4.29 0.31 -23.15
CA ASP A 238 3.85 0.63 -24.52
C ASP A 238 2.51 -0.03 -24.87
N ARG A 239 2.24 -1.24 -24.34
CA ARG A 239 0.93 -1.91 -24.46
C ARG A 239 -0.21 -1.08 -23.87
N HIS A 240 0.05 -0.26 -22.86
CA HIS A 240 -0.93 0.66 -22.27
C HIS A 240 -0.92 2.01 -23.01
N TYR A 241 0.27 2.59 -23.17
CA TYR A 241 0.47 3.95 -23.64
C TYR A 241 0.02 4.18 -25.09
N HIS A 242 0.26 3.20 -25.97
CA HIS A 242 -0.09 3.28 -27.39
C HIS A 242 -1.47 2.68 -27.73
N SER A 243 -2.17 2.10 -26.75
CA SER A 243 -3.48 1.50 -26.96
C SER A 243 -4.60 2.39 -26.41
N ASN A 244 -5.04 2.18 -25.18
CA ASN A 244 -6.14 2.89 -24.57
C ASN A 244 -5.75 3.77 -23.39
N ARG A 245 -4.48 3.79 -22.96
CA ARG A 245 -3.98 4.49 -21.76
C ARG A 245 -4.64 4.10 -20.44
N ALA A 246 -5.06 2.83 -20.32
CA ALA A 246 -5.37 2.26 -19.03
C ALA A 246 -4.15 2.40 -18.08
N PRO A 247 -4.36 2.69 -16.78
CA PRO A 247 -3.27 2.81 -15.81
C PRO A 247 -2.35 1.58 -15.85
N PHE A 248 -1.03 1.83 -15.90
CA PHE A 248 -0.02 0.78 -15.99
C PHE A 248 0.40 0.31 -14.58
N PRO A 249 0.11 -0.95 -14.19
CA PRO A 249 0.33 -1.43 -12.83
C PRO A 249 1.72 -2.08 -12.67
N VAL A 250 2.70 -1.37 -12.11
CA VAL A 250 4.01 -1.94 -11.77
C VAL A 250 3.97 -2.42 -10.31
N PHE A 251 3.36 -3.57 -10.08
CA PHE A 251 3.10 -4.11 -8.75
C PHE A 251 4.11 -5.20 -8.41
N ILE A 252 5.05 -4.94 -7.49
CA ILE A 252 6.21 -5.82 -7.29
C ILE A 252 6.54 -5.98 -5.80
N HIS A 253 7.27 -7.04 -5.46
CA HIS A 253 7.98 -7.13 -4.19
C HIS A 253 9.38 -6.51 -4.33
N GLU A 254 9.84 -5.77 -3.31
CA GLU A 254 11.17 -5.13 -3.38
C GLU A 254 12.31 -6.14 -3.47
N ASN A 255 12.15 -7.33 -2.87
CA ASN A 255 13.15 -8.39 -2.91
C ASN A 255 13.53 -8.83 -4.33
N TRP A 256 12.63 -8.63 -5.31
CA TRP A 256 12.90 -8.88 -6.70
C TRP A 256 14.05 -8.02 -7.23
N LEU A 257 14.20 -6.81 -6.68
CA LEU A 257 15.22 -5.82 -7.00
C LEU A 257 16.50 -5.96 -6.15
N TRP A 258 16.65 -7.01 -5.36
CA TRP A 258 17.94 -7.31 -4.71
C TRP A 258 19.02 -7.69 -5.71
N GLU A 259 18.63 -8.14 -6.90
CA GLU A 259 19.55 -8.36 -7.99
C GLU A 259 19.96 -6.99 -8.61
N PRO A 260 21.27 -6.67 -8.64
CA PRO A 260 21.76 -5.34 -9.03
C PRO A 260 21.39 -4.87 -10.45
N GLU A 261 21.40 -5.76 -11.43
CA GLU A 261 21.02 -5.47 -12.81
C GLU A 261 19.53 -5.16 -12.92
N ARG A 262 18.68 -5.95 -12.24
CA ARG A 262 17.23 -5.67 -12.20
C ARG A 262 16.93 -4.33 -11.52
N LYS A 263 17.56 -4.04 -10.39
CA LYS A 263 17.46 -2.73 -9.73
C LYS A 263 17.85 -1.60 -10.68
N ARG A 264 18.98 -1.72 -11.37
CA ARG A 264 19.47 -0.67 -12.27
C ARG A 264 18.53 -0.43 -13.45
N GLY A 265 18.01 -1.50 -14.05
CA GLY A 265 17.03 -1.42 -15.13
C GLY A 265 15.70 -0.80 -14.67
N PHE A 266 15.22 -1.19 -13.49
CA PHE A 266 14.03 -0.61 -12.87
C PHE A 266 14.18 0.90 -12.63
N LEU A 267 15.29 1.35 -12.02
CA LEU A 267 15.53 2.77 -11.78
C LEU A 267 15.63 3.55 -13.09
N SER A 268 16.27 2.98 -14.12
CA SER A 268 16.36 3.57 -15.45
C SER A 268 15.00 3.68 -16.14
N PHE A 269 14.10 2.72 -15.91
CA PHE A 269 12.72 2.77 -16.40
C PHE A 269 11.94 3.90 -15.73
N VAL A 270 12.03 4.03 -14.41
CA VAL A 270 11.41 5.13 -13.66
C VAL A 270 11.92 6.48 -14.14
N ASP A 271 13.24 6.65 -14.26
CA ASP A 271 13.85 7.89 -14.75
C ASP A 271 13.40 8.22 -16.18
N TRP A 272 13.26 7.21 -17.05
CA TRP A 272 12.74 7.38 -18.40
C TRP A 272 11.28 7.85 -18.41
N LEU A 273 10.40 7.28 -17.58
CA LEU A 273 9.00 7.71 -17.51
C LEU A 273 8.89 9.18 -17.11
N LEU A 274 9.72 9.62 -16.17
CA LEU A 274 9.74 10.99 -15.65
C LEU A 274 10.28 12.04 -16.65
N THR A 275 10.75 11.61 -17.83
CA THR A 275 11.08 12.53 -18.93
C THR A 275 9.84 12.99 -19.72
N LYS A 276 8.71 12.29 -19.58
CA LYS A 276 7.51 12.48 -20.39
C LYS A 276 6.54 13.46 -19.72
N GLU A 277 5.98 14.37 -20.50
CA GLU A 277 5.05 15.41 -20.00
C GLU A 277 3.62 14.91 -19.81
N ASP A 278 3.27 13.75 -20.38
CA ASP A 278 1.94 13.17 -20.33
C ASP A 278 1.86 11.88 -19.50
N VAL A 279 2.92 11.56 -18.76
CA VAL A 279 3.02 10.42 -17.87
C VAL A 279 3.13 10.88 -16.42
N PHE A 280 2.37 10.23 -15.53
CA PHE A 280 2.34 10.55 -14.11
C PHE A 280 2.52 9.28 -13.27
N LEU A 281 3.58 9.26 -12.47
CA LEU A 281 3.82 8.23 -11.45
C LEU A 281 3.10 8.68 -10.18
N VAL A 282 1.99 8.01 -9.89
CA VAL A 282 1.03 8.39 -8.84
C VAL A 282 0.59 7.17 -8.05
N THR A 283 -0.06 7.42 -6.91
CA THR A 283 -0.60 6.37 -6.07
C THR A 283 -1.85 5.73 -6.69
N VAL A 284 -2.24 4.56 -6.19
CA VAL A 284 -3.44 3.88 -6.67
C VAL A 284 -4.70 4.68 -6.34
N GLU A 285 -4.77 5.29 -5.14
CA GLU A 285 -5.86 6.20 -4.77
C GLU A 285 -5.99 7.37 -5.75
N GLU A 286 -4.89 8.01 -6.17
CA GLU A 286 -4.94 9.13 -7.14
C GLU A 286 -5.59 8.68 -8.46
N VAL A 287 -5.26 7.47 -8.94
CA VAL A 287 -5.90 6.91 -10.13
C VAL A 287 -7.40 6.68 -9.88
N VAL A 288 -7.80 6.12 -8.75
CA VAL A 288 -9.24 5.95 -8.42
C VAL A 288 -9.96 7.29 -8.33
N GLN A 289 -9.32 8.34 -7.81
CA GLN A 289 -9.88 9.70 -7.79
C GLN A 289 -10.04 10.26 -9.21
N PHE A 290 -9.05 10.05 -10.09
CA PHE A 290 -9.16 10.41 -11.51
C PHE A 290 -10.33 9.67 -12.19
N MET A 291 -10.52 8.38 -11.89
CA MET A 291 -11.62 7.62 -12.47
C MET A 291 -13.01 8.14 -12.05
N LYS A 292 -13.12 8.78 -10.87
CA LYS A 292 -14.36 9.40 -10.38
C LYS A 292 -14.66 10.75 -11.02
N ASP A 293 -13.63 11.53 -11.34
CA ASP A 293 -13.77 12.85 -11.98
C ASP A 293 -12.67 13.04 -13.04
N PRO A 294 -12.78 12.36 -14.20
CA PRO A 294 -11.73 12.35 -15.21
C PRO A 294 -11.57 13.72 -15.86
N LYS A 295 -10.32 14.20 -15.91
CA LYS A 295 -9.95 15.46 -16.57
C LYS A 295 -9.04 15.17 -17.76
N PRO A 296 -9.18 15.91 -18.88
CA PRO A 296 -8.22 15.80 -19.97
C PRO A 296 -6.83 16.24 -19.51
N LEU A 297 -5.78 15.75 -20.18
CA LEU A 297 -4.37 15.96 -19.85
C LEU A 297 -4.02 17.41 -19.51
N GLY A 298 -4.41 18.37 -20.35
CA GLY A 298 -4.13 19.79 -20.13
C GLY A 298 -4.85 20.43 -18.93
N LYS A 299 -5.80 19.73 -18.32
CA LYS A 299 -6.55 20.17 -17.12
C LYS A 299 -6.34 19.24 -15.92
N TYR A 300 -5.57 18.16 -16.07
CA TYR A 300 -5.32 17.24 -14.99
C TYR A 300 -4.42 17.91 -13.94
N ALA A 301 -4.91 17.94 -12.70
CA ALA A 301 -4.16 18.40 -11.55
C ALA A 301 -4.11 17.27 -10.52
N GLN A 302 -2.89 16.78 -10.24
CA GLN A 302 -2.66 15.75 -9.24
C GLN A 302 -3.15 16.24 -7.87
N LYS A 303 -4.10 15.52 -7.28
CA LYS A 303 -4.78 15.91 -6.03
C LYS A 303 -3.82 15.87 -4.86
N LYS A 304 -3.03 14.81 -4.73
CA LYS A 304 -1.94 14.70 -3.73
C LYS A 304 -0.60 15.03 -4.38
N CYS A 305 -0.32 16.33 -4.54
CA CYS A 305 0.96 16.82 -5.07
C CYS A 305 1.97 17.11 -3.94
N SER A 306 2.78 16.11 -3.58
CA SER A 306 3.90 16.33 -2.65
C SER A 306 5.02 17.12 -3.32
N ARG A 307 5.51 18.15 -2.63
CA ARG A 307 6.70 18.93 -3.01
C ARG A 307 7.74 18.96 -1.89
N THR A 308 7.64 18.02 -0.94
CA THR A 308 8.63 17.88 0.13
C THR A 308 10.01 17.63 -0.45
N THR A 309 11.03 18.10 0.25
CA THR A 309 12.45 17.93 -0.12
C THR A 309 13.20 17.03 0.84
N GLU A 310 12.53 16.57 1.88
CA GLU A 310 13.08 15.70 2.91
C GLU A 310 12.03 14.71 3.39
N PHE A 311 12.51 13.60 3.92
CA PHE A 311 11.71 12.64 4.65
C PHE A 311 11.45 13.16 6.06
N GLN A 312 10.22 13.04 6.55
CA GLN A 312 9.91 13.35 7.95
C GLN A 312 9.90 12.06 8.76
N GLN A 313 10.71 12.03 9.81
CA GLN A 313 10.79 10.91 10.72
C GLN A 313 9.94 11.15 11.97
N CYS A 314 9.61 10.07 12.65
CA CYS A 314 8.96 10.16 13.95
C CYS A 314 9.86 10.89 14.95
N SER A 315 9.25 11.71 15.81
CA SER A 315 9.99 12.47 16.83
C SER A 315 10.76 11.56 17.79
N GLU A 316 10.18 10.41 18.12
CA GLU A 316 10.83 9.32 18.85
C GLU A 316 10.54 7.99 18.16
N VAL A 317 11.52 7.09 18.19
CA VAL A 317 11.40 5.73 17.67
C VAL A 317 11.63 4.75 18.81
N HIS A 318 10.64 3.90 19.08
CA HIS A 318 10.68 2.89 20.11
C HIS A 318 10.93 1.52 19.49
N ARG A 319 11.86 0.78 20.06
CA ARG A 319 12.20 -0.60 19.66
C ARG A 319 11.82 -1.53 20.81
N CYS A 320 10.96 -2.48 20.51
CA CYS A 320 10.33 -3.37 21.49
C CYS A 320 10.68 -4.82 21.16
N HIS A 321 10.87 -5.62 22.20
CA HIS A 321 11.17 -7.04 22.09
C HIS A 321 10.23 -7.80 23.04
N PHE A 322 9.61 -8.86 22.54
CA PHE A 322 8.59 -9.63 23.27
C PHE A 322 9.02 -11.10 23.41
N PRO A 323 9.97 -11.42 24.31
CA PRO A 323 10.57 -12.75 24.41
C PRO A 323 9.59 -13.83 24.89
N GLU A 324 8.48 -13.43 25.53
CA GLU A 324 7.43 -14.34 26.00
C GLU A 324 6.43 -14.70 24.89
N SER A 325 6.50 -14.03 23.73
CA SER A 325 5.61 -14.29 22.60
C SER A 325 6.05 -15.55 21.85
N SER A 326 5.09 -16.40 21.49
CA SER A 326 5.32 -17.54 20.60
C SER A 326 5.29 -17.17 19.10
N ILE A 327 5.02 -15.89 18.79
CA ILE A 327 4.93 -15.40 17.41
C ILE A 327 6.35 -15.07 16.91
N PRO A 328 6.82 -15.67 15.80
CA PRO A 328 8.17 -15.44 15.29
C PRO A 328 8.49 -13.97 15.00
N GLU A 329 7.50 -13.20 14.55
CA GLU A 329 7.61 -11.78 14.22
C GLU A 329 7.80 -10.88 15.46
N ALA A 330 7.62 -11.42 16.67
CA ALA A 330 7.65 -10.67 17.93
C ALA A 330 9.07 -10.35 18.44
N ASP A 331 10.10 -10.81 17.72
CA ASP A 331 11.50 -10.54 18.01
C ASP A 331 11.86 -9.05 17.93
N CYS A 332 11.21 -8.28 17.04
CA CYS A 332 11.48 -6.86 16.92
C CYS A 332 10.24 -6.12 16.42
N PHE A 333 9.71 -5.24 17.25
CA PHE A 333 8.63 -4.34 16.90
C PHE A 333 9.12 -2.91 17.02
N VAL A 334 9.02 -2.13 15.94
CA VAL A 334 9.55 -0.76 15.91
C VAL A 334 8.45 0.21 15.48
N GLY A 335 8.26 1.29 16.23
CA GLY A 335 7.25 2.27 15.90
C GLY A 335 7.45 3.61 16.59
N CYS A 336 6.52 4.52 16.30
CA CYS A 336 6.57 5.92 16.71
C CYS A 336 5.85 6.19 18.03
N ARG A 337 5.44 5.13 18.72
CA ARG A 337 4.80 5.18 20.04
C ARG A 337 5.44 4.20 21.00
N PRO A 338 5.29 4.42 22.33
CA PRO A 338 5.79 3.51 23.34
C PRO A 338 5.33 2.07 23.12
N CYS A 339 6.15 1.13 23.56
CA CYS A 339 5.90 -0.29 23.40
C CYS A 339 4.56 -0.71 24.02
N PRO A 340 3.72 -1.48 23.30
CA PRO A 340 2.57 -2.12 23.92
C PRO A 340 3.00 -3.13 24.98
N GLU A 341 2.09 -3.51 25.87
CA GLU A 341 2.34 -4.54 26.89
C GLU A 341 2.58 -5.93 26.29
N ARG A 342 1.99 -6.20 25.11
CA ARG A 342 2.10 -7.47 24.39
C ARG A 342 2.32 -7.21 22.90
N TYR A 343 2.92 -8.15 22.20
CA TYR A 343 3.13 -8.03 20.76
C TYR A 343 1.76 -7.89 20.05
N PRO A 344 1.55 -6.81 19.27
CA PRO A 344 0.26 -6.55 18.66
C PRO A 344 0.07 -7.44 17.43
N TRP A 345 -0.75 -8.48 17.60
CA TRP A 345 -1.05 -9.48 16.58
C TRP A 345 -2.55 -9.75 16.47
N ILE A 346 -2.97 -10.63 15.55
CA ILE A 346 -4.38 -10.83 15.18
C ILE A 346 -5.32 -11.11 16.38
N GLU A 347 -4.84 -11.80 17.42
CA GLU A 347 -5.63 -12.09 18.64
C GLU A 347 -5.63 -10.95 19.66
N ALA A 348 -4.61 -10.09 19.63
CA ALA A 348 -4.40 -9.02 20.60
C ALA A 348 -4.98 -7.68 20.14
N VAL A 349 -5.12 -7.47 18.83
CA VAL A 349 -5.68 -6.24 18.27
C VAL A 349 -7.21 -6.27 18.40
N LYS A 350 -7.72 -5.50 19.37
CA LYS A 350 -9.16 -5.29 19.54
C LYS A 350 -9.63 -4.27 18.52
N ILE A 351 -10.52 -4.70 17.61
CA ILE A 351 -11.10 -3.79 16.63
C ILE A 351 -12.00 -2.77 17.33
N ASP A 352 -11.53 -1.53 17.41
CA ASP A 352 -12.31 -0.36 17.82
C ASP A 352 -13.70 -0.32 17.17
N THR A 353 -14.72 -0.20 18.02
CA THR A 353 -16.10 0.05 17.59
C THR A 353 -16.25 1.50 17.11
N PRO A 354 -17.32 1.83 16.34
CA PRO A 354 -17.58 3.21 15.95
C PRO A 354 -17.62 4.21 17.12
N ASN A 355 -18.02 3.76 18.32
CA ASN A 355 -18.04 4.59 19.53
C ASN A 355 -16.63 4.87 20.07
N ASP A 356 -15.69 3.93 19.93
CA ASP A 356 -14.31 4.09 20.36
C ASP A 356 -13.56 5.11 19.48
N ARG A 357 -13.87 5.13 18.17
CA ARG A 357 -13.28 6.07 17.19
C ARG A 357 -13.75 7.51 17.36
N ALA A 358 -14.86 7.75 18.05
CA ALA A 358 -15.42 9.09 18.25
C ALA A 358 -14.63 9.92 19.29
N GLY A 359 -13.84 9.27 20.15
CA GLY A 359 -13.07 9.91 21.22
C GLY A 359 -13.93 10.70 22.23
N PRO A 360 -13.36 11.13 23.38
CA PRO A 360 -14.09 11.95 24.35
C PRO A 360 -14.47 13.35 23.84
N ALA A 361 -14.01 13.75 22.65
CA ALA A 361 -14.34 15.03 22.04
C ALA A 361 -15.76 15.08 21.43
N ALA A 362 -16.33 13.95 21.02
CA ALA A 362 -17.68 13.89 20.43
C ALA A 362 -18.81 13.87 21.49
N ALA A 363 -18.50 13.57 22.75
CA ALA A 363 -19.49 13.48 23.83
C ALA A 363 -19.87 14.84 24.47
N LYS A 364 -19.32 15.96 23.98
CA LYS A 364 -19.51 17.29 24.61
C LYS A 364 -20.61 18.16 24.00
N GLN A 365 -21.50 17.61 23.19
CA GLN A 365 -22.51 18.43 22.52
C GLN A 365 -23.95 17.91 22.63
N PHE A 366 -24.35 17.35 23.77
CA PHE A 366 -25.77 17.21 24.12
C PHE A 366 -25.96 17.16 25.65
N TYR A 367 -25.83 18.30 26.33
CA TYR A 367 -26.59 18.58 27.56
C TYR A 367 -26.99 20.05 27.54
N GLY A 368 -28.22 20.29 27.07
CA GLY A 368 -28.91 21.55 27.26
C GLY A 368 -29.16 21.80 28.75
N ALA A 369 -29.10 23.08 29.10
CA ALA A 369 -29.21 23.65 30.43
C ALA A 369 -30.17 22.93 31.39
N MET A 370 -29.63 22.44 32.50
CA MET A 370 -30.36 22.33 33.76
C MET A 370 -29.47 22.88 34.87
N SER A 371 -29.84 24.07 35.34
CA SER A 371 -29.23 24.74 36.49
C SER A 371 -29.43 23.90 37.75
N VAL A 372 -28.35 23.44 38.36
CA VAL A 372 -28.34 22.99 39.75
C VAL A 372 -27.17 23.65 40.47
N VAL A 373 -27.51 24.47 41.44
CA VAL A 373 -26.61 25.17 42.36
C VAL A 373 -26.14 24.18 43.42
N PHE A 374 -24.83 24.05 43.62
CA PHE A 374 -24.27 23.50 44.85
C PHE A 374 -23.10 24.36 45.33
N PHE A 375 -23.27 24.90 46.54
CA PHE A 375 -22.24 25.51 47.39
C PHE A 375 -21.36 24.41 48.02
N GLY A 376 -20.06 24.66 48.21
CA GLY A 376 -19.28 23.85 49.16
C GLY A 376 -17.76 23.88 49.04
N CYS A 377 -17.15 24.86 49.72
CA CYS A 377 -15.84 24.90 50.39
C CYS A 377 -14.50 24.61 49.67
N VAL A 378 -13.55 25.45 50.06
CA VAL A 378 -12.15 25.61 49.63
C VAL A 378 -11.21 24.98 50.68
N LEU A 379 -9.97 24.70 50.24
CA LEU A 379 -8.67 24.66 50.97
C LEU A 379 -8.00 23.27 51.17
N PRO A 380 -6.64 23.24 51.21
CA PRO A 380 -5.84 22.48 50.23
C PRO A 380 -4.79 21.57 50.90
N PHE A 381 -4.11 20.70 50.14
CA PHE A 381 -2.74 20.33 50.47
C PHE A 381 -1.90 20.06 49.21
N CYS A 382 -0.78 20.76 49.18
CA CYS A 382 0.29 20.71 48.19
C CYS A 382 1.37 19.76 48.70
N MET A 383 1.91 18.88 47.86
CA MET A 383 3.20 18.24 48.12
C MET A 383 4.00 18.12 46.81
N CYS A 384 5.04 18.95 46.74
CA CYS A 384 6.18 18.80 45.84
C CYS A 384 7.01 17.58 46.28
N VAL A 385 7.43 16.75 45.32
CA VAL A 385 8.66 15.96 45.44
C VAL A 385 9.49 16.15 44.17
N VAL A 386 10.74 16.57 44.38
CA VAL A 386 11.74 16.90 43.37
C VAL A 386 12.75 15.75 43.24
N ALA A 387 13.07 15.43 41.99
CA ALA A 387 14.30 14.85 41.43
C ALA A 387 14.76 13.43 41.78
N ALA A 388 15.02 12.65 40.72
CA ALA A 388 16.37 12.15 40.43
C ALA A 388 16.51 11.79 38.94
N LYS A 389 17.50 12.38 38.27
CA LYS A 389 17.98 12.00 36.93
C LYS A 389 18.75 10.69 37.05
N CYS A 390 18.44 9.70 36.23
CA CYS A 390 19.30 8.54 36.00
C CYS A 390 19.61 8.45 34.50
N SER A 391 20.84 8.80 34.12
CA SER A 391 21.37 8.58 32.78
C SER A 391 21.84 7.13 32.66
N ILE A 392 21.20 6.35 31.79
CA ILE A 392 21.70 5.04 31.37
C ILE A 392 22.05 5.14 29.89
N ARG A 393 23.34 5.00 29.58
CA ARG A 393 23.84 4.75 28.22
C ARG A 393 23.49 3.31 27.85
N LEU A 394 22.61 3.12 26.88
CA LEU A 394 22.34 1.81 26.29
C LEU A 394 23.21 1.63 25.04
N PHE A 395 23.94 0.51 25.04
CA PHE A 395 24.77 0.04 23.94
C PHE A 395 23.88 -0.31 22.73
N SER A 396 24.31 0.13 21.55
CA SER A 396 23.76 -0.27 20.26
C SER A 396 24.05 -1.75 20.01
N LEU A 397 23.06 -2.63 20.20
CA LEU A 397 23.06 -3.96 19.62
C LEU A 397 22.50 -3.84 18.19
N ARG A 398 23.36 -4.03 17.19
CA ARG A 398 22.95 -4.14 15.79
C ARG A 398 22.23 -5.47 15.60
N CYS A 399 20.96 -5.42 15.21
CA CYS A 399 20.27 -6.56 14.62
C CYS A 399 20.94 -6.90 13.28
N ARG A 400 21.69 -7.99 13.24
CA ARG A 400 22.04 -8.67 11.99
C ARG A 400 21.92 -10.16 12.24
N LYS A 401 20.97 -10.81 11.58
CA LYS A 401 21.19 -12.16 11.07
C LYS A 401 20.56 -12.32 9.69
N ARG A 402 21.39 -12.84 8.79
CA ARG A 402 21.08 -13.28 7.44
C ARG A 402 20.05 -14.41 7.49
N PHE A 403 19.06 -14.37 6.62
CA PHE A 403 18.37 -15.58 6.19
C PHE A 403 18.10 -15.56 4.69
N HIS A 404 18.43 -16.70 4.06
CA HIS A 404 17.95 -17.11 2.77
C HIS A 404 16.49 -17.55 2.93
N ILE A 405 15.60 -16.98 2.13
CA ILE A 405 14.26 -17.54 1.88
C ILE A 405 14.08 -17.51 0.36
N LEU A 406 13.67 -18.66 -0.18
CA LEU A 406 13.42 -18.94 -1.59
C LEU A 406 12.16 -18.25 -2.10
#